data_AF-A0A3D4PVB9-F1
#
_entry.id   AF-A0A3D4PVB9-F1
#
_cell.length_a   1.000
_cell.length_b   1.000
_cell.length_c   1.000
_cell.angle_alpha   90.00
_cell.angle_beta   90.00
_cell.angle_gamma   90.00
#
_symmetry.space_group_name_H-M   'P 1'
#
loop_
_entity.id
_entity.type
_entity.pdbx_description
1 polymer ?
#
loop_
_entity_poly.entity_id
_entity_poly.type
_entity_poly.pdbx_seq_one_letter_code
_entity_poly.pdbx_strand_id
1 'polypeptide(L)'
;MGAYPAWVRELDLSLPITGQYLVTGNVHDLHYPLDSGTFHSTVELIEQCLLANEYDLVYRFDSLDGIRLDHVRESVVSNDFFPDAHLNRATVGSVAKLADLMMQSANQSEMRVALIVESASNIWADADNVEAGRLLLASRRLATREVTRVAGGSRAVSPGNTIIWITDSEND
;
A
#
# COMPACT_ATOMS: atom_id res chain seq x y z
N MET A 1 9.16 19.93 -2.16
CA MET A 1 9.05 18.64 -1.45
C MET A 1 9.85 18.80 -0.18
N GLY A 2 9.23 18.66 0.99
CA GLY A 2 9.96 18.79 2.25
C GLY A 2 11.07 17.74 2.37
N ALA A 3 11.99 17.92 3.29
CA ALA A 3 13.05 16.95 3.58
C ALA A 3 12.48 15.66 4.19
N TYR A 4 11.86 14.82 3.35
CA TYR A 4 11.51 13.45 3.69
C TYR A 4 12.74 12.70 4.21
N PRO A 5 12.58 11.75 5.15
CA PRO A 5 13.62 10.79 5.49
C PRO A 5 14.18 10.12 4.24
N ALA A 6 15.46 9.73 4.28
CA ALA A 6 16.14 9.16 3.12
C ALA A 6 15.38 7.97 2.51
N TRP A 7 14.87 7.06 3.35
CA TRP A 7 14.12 5.88 2.92
C TRP A 7 12.81 6.22 2.19
N VAL A 8 12.10 7.29 2.58
CA VAL A 8 10.89 7.74 1.87
C VAL A 8 11.24 8.30 0.50
N ARG A 9 12.39 8.97 0.36
CA ARG A 9 12.88 9.44 -0.94
C ARG A 9 13.27 8.27 -1.85
N GLU A 10 13.85 7.22 -1.29
CA GLU A 10 14.16 5.99 -2.04
C GLU A 10 12.88 5.28 -2.52
N LEU A 11 11.86 5.21 -1.66
CA LEU A 11 10.51 4.76 -2.05
C LEU A 11 9.99 5.61 -3.22
N ASP A 12 9.95 6.93 -3.07
CA ASP A 12 9.46 7.87 -4.10
C ASP A 12 10.15 7.70 -5.46
N LEU A 13 11.48 7.55 -5.46
CA LEU A 13 12.26 7.40 -6.69
C LEU A 13 11.99 6.07 -7.41
N SER A 14 11.60 5.03 -6.67
CA SER A 14 11.45 3.68 -7.20
C SER A 14 10.02 3.34 -7.62
N LEU A 15 9.00 4.12 -7.25
CA LEU A 15 7.58 3.86 -7.58
C LEU A 15 7.32 3.56 -9.08
N PRO A 16 8.07 4.14 -10.05
CA PRO A 16 7.89 3.80 -11.46
C PRO A 16 8.39 2.42 -11.90
N ILE A 17 9.25 1.78 -11.10
CA ILE A 17 9.95 0.53 -11.47
C ILE A 17 9.64 -0.64 -10.54
N THR A 18 9.12 -0.38 -9.33
CA THR A 18 8.81 -1.39 -8.34
C THR A 18 7.33 -1.32 -7.94
N GLY A 19 6.61 -2.43 -8.09
CA GLY A 19 5.18 -2.53 -7.76
C GLY A 19 4.90 -3.10 -6.37
N GLN A 20 5.92 -3.68 -5.71
CA GLN A 20 5.80 -4.22 -4.36
C GLN A 20 6.99 -3.82 -3.50
N TYR A 21 6.70 -3.33 -2.30
CA TYR A 21 7.69 -2.91 -1.31
C TYR A 21 7.51 -3.66 -0.02
N LEU A 22 8.62 -4.00 0.62
CA LEU A 22 8.64 -4.46 1.99
C LEU A 22 9.34 -3.40 2.84
N VAL A 23 8.63 -2.84 3.80
CA VAL A 23 9.13 -1.88 4.79
C VAL A 23 9.24 -2.62 6.12
N THR A 24 10.45 -2.69 6.66
CA THR A 24 10.79 -3.42 7.90
C THR A 24 11.52 -2.51 8.89
N GLY A 25 11.67 -2.96 10.12
CA GLY A 25 12.36 -2.25 11.21
C GLY A 25 11.38 -1.65 12.20
N ASN A 26 11.74 -0.53 12.84
CA ASN A 26 10.88 0.16 13.80
C ASN A 26 9.68 0.84 13.11
N VAL A 27 8.71 0.06 12.66
CA VAL A 27 7.52 0.55 11.94
C VAL A 27 6.65 1.46 12.80
N HIS A 28 6.77 1.35 14.13
CA HIS A 28 6.13 2.19 15.13
C HIS A 28 6.90 3.48 15.47
N ASP A 29 8.06 3.73 14.85
CA ASP A 29 8.79 4.97 15.06
C ASP A 29 8.02 6.20 14.56
N LEU A 30 8.22 7.28 15.28
CA LEU A 30 7.80 8.62 14.89
C LEU A 30 8.96 9.34 14.22
N HIS A 31 8.71 9.83 13.01
CA HIS A 31 9.66 10.54 12.17
C HIS A 31 9.38 12.03 12.27
N TYR A 32 10.42 12.86 12.27
CA TYR A 32 10.31 14.32 12.27
C TYR A 32 10.91 14.89 10.97
N PRO A 33 10.13 15.00 9.89
CA PRO A 33 10.57 15.71 8.68
C PRO A 33 10.83 17.17 9.02
N LEU A 34 12.03 17.66 8.67
CA LEU A 34 12.52 18.98 9.10
C LEU A 34 11.58 20.15 8.75
N ASP A 35 10.81 20.00 7.67
CA ASP A 35 9.93 21.06 7.15
C ASP A 35 8.47 20.93 7.59
N SER A 36 8.12 19.85 8.31
CA SER A 36 6.73 19.58 8.72
C SER A 36 6.34 20.24 10.04
N GLY A 37 7.30 20.44 10.95
CA GLY A 37 7.06 20.93 12.30
C GLY A 37 6.29 19.96 13.21
N THR A 38 6.06 18.72 12.79
CA THR A 38 5.34 17.70 13.56
C THR A 38 5.95 16.31 13.37
N PHE A 39 5.66 15.41 14.31
CA PHE A 39 5.97 13.99 14.14
C PHE A 39 4.95 13.33 13.22
N HIS A 40 5.41 12.34 12.46
CA HIS A 40 4.62 11.48 11.58
C HIS A 40 4.99 10.03 11.80
N SER A 41 4.01 9.14 11.79
CA SER A 41 4.25 7.69 11.76
C SER A 41 4.82 7.26 10.40
N THR A 42 5.42 6.07 10.37
CA THR A 42 5.88 5.43 9.12
C THR A 42 4.78 5.37 8.07
N VAL A 43 3.56 4.99 8.48
CA VAL A 43 2.41 4.86 7.57
C VAL A 43 1.98 6.22 7.02
N GLU A 44 1.92 7.25 7.86
CA GLU A 44 1.58 8.62 7.42
C GLU A 44 2.59 9.14 6.40
N LEU A 45 3.89 8.86 6.57
CA LEU A 45 4.91 9.26 5.60
C LEU A 45 4.77 8.53 4.26
N ILE A 46 4.45 7.23 4.31
CA ILE A 46 4.17 6.44 3.10
C ILE A 46 2.94 7.01 2.39
N GLU A 47 1.85 7.25 3.12
CA GLU A 47 0.63 7.82 2.57
C GLU A 47 0.91 9.19 1.93
N GLN A 48 1.58 10.10 2.63
CA GLN A 48 1.96 11.40 2.07
C GLN A 48 2.81 11.28 0.80
N CYS A 49 3.75 10.33 0.77
CA CYS A 49 4.54 10.04 -0.43
C CYS A 49 3.65 9.60 -1.60
N LEU A 50 2.70 8.68 -1.36
CA LEU A 50 1.75 8.24 -2.38
C LEU A 50 0.86 9.39 -2.86
N LEU A 51 0.34 10.24 -1.96
CA LEU A 51 -0.46 11.40 -2.34
C LEU A 51 0.34 12.41 -3.16
N ALA A 52 1.61 12.65 -2.81
CA ALA A 52 2.51 13.49 -3.59
C ALA A 52 2.82 12.91 -4.99
N ASN A 53 2.66 11.58 -5.15
CA ASN A 53 2.75 10.88 -6.43
C ASN A 53 1.40 10.74 -7.13
N GLU A 54 0.38 11.46 -6.66
CA GLU A 54 -0.89 11.59 -7.34
C GLU A 54 -1.59 10.23 -7.52
N TYR A 55 -1.58 9.38 -6.48
CA TYR A 55 -2.40 8.18 -6.46
C TYR A 55 -3.89 8.55 -6.38
N ASP A 56 -4.71 7.79 -7.09
CA ASP A 56 -6.16 8.01 -7.18
C ASP A 56 -6.91 7.38 -6.02
N LEU A 57 -6.45 6.19 -5.60
CA LEU A 57 -6.99 5.43 -4.49
C LEU A 57 -5.84 4.95 -3.60
N VAL A 58 -5.95 5.16 -2.29
CA VAL A 58 -5.04 4.57 -1.30
C VAL A 58 -5.87 3.73 -0.33
N TYR A 59 -5.70 2.42 -0.42
CA TYR A 59 -6.27 1.47 0.52
C TYR A 59 -5.26 1.13 1.61
N ARG A 60 -5.78 0.83 2.79
CA ARG A 60 -5.02 0.33 3.93
C ARG A 60 -5.66 -0.95 4.43
N PHE A 61 -4.83 -1.90 4.84
CA PHE A 61 -5.28 -3.08 5.55
C PHE A 61 -4.58 -3.16 6.90
N ASP A 62 -5.36 -3.39 7.95
CA ASP A 62 -4.88 -3.89 9.22
C ASP A 62 -5.75 -5.09 9.65
N SER A 63 -5.16 -6.02 10.40
CA SER A 63 -5.82 -7.23 10.86
C SER A 63 -7.03 -6.99 11.77
N LEU A 64 -7.07 -5.86 12.49
CA LEU A 64 -8.14 -5.49 13.42
C LEU A 64 -9.26 -4.71 12.73
N ASP A 65 -8.91 -3.78 11.84
CA ASP A 65 -9.87 -2.90 11.17
C ASP A 65 -10.36 -3.44 9.81
N GLY A 66 -9.63 -4.40 9.23
CA GLY A 66 -9.87 -4.90 7.88
C GLY A 66 -9.36 -3.91 6.82
N ILE A 67 -10.04 -3.89 5.67
CA ILE A 67 -9.68 -3.00 4.55
C ILE A 67 -10.34 -1.64 4.78
N ARG A 68 -9.55 -0.57 4.63
CA ARG A 68 -9.97 0.82 4.70
C ARG A 68 -9.58 1.54 3.41
N LEU A 69 -10.33 2.58 3.10
CA LEU A 69 -10.03 3.50 2.00
C LEU A 69 -9.67 4.85 2.62
N ASP A 70 -8.38 5.18 2.62
CA ASP A 70 -7.89 6.40 3.26
C ASP A 70 -7.89 7.59 2.30
N HIS A 71 -7.74 7.34 1.00
CA HIS A 71 -7.75 8.39 0.00
C HIS A 71 -8.56 8.04 -1.24
N VAL A 72 -9.32 9.03 -1.72
CA VAL A 72 -9.99 9.04 -3.01
C VAL A 72 -9.75 10.40 -3.67
N ARG A 73 -9.21 10.41 -4.88
CA ARG A 73 -9.16 11.63 -5.70
C ARG A 73 -10.58 12.06 -6.06
N GLU A 74 -10.86 13.37 -5.99
CA GLU A 74 -12.19 13.96 -6.19
C GLU A 74 -12.95 13.48 -7.45
N SER A 75 -12.25 13.13 -8.54
CA SER A 75 -12.83 12.67 -9.80
C SER A 75 -13.06 11.16 -9.91
N VAL A 76 -12.84 10.39 -8.85
CA VAL A 76 -12.79 8.92 -8.89
C VAL A 76 -13.95 8.31 -8.11
N VAL A 77 -14.62 7.32 -8.72
CA VAL A 77 -15.68 6.54 -8.07
C VAL A 77 -15.07 5.22 -7.55
N SER A 78 -14.69 5.20 -6.26
CA SER A 78 -14.01 4.06 -5.64
C SER A 78 -14.86 2.79 -5.59
N ASN A 79 -16.18 2.91 -5.45
CA ASN A 79 -17.08 1.77 -5.26
C ASN A 79 -17.18 0.87 -6.50
N ASP A 80 -16.91 1.39 -7.70
CA ASP A 80 -16.83 0.59 -8.93
C ASP A 80 -15.54 -0.24 -8.97
N PHE A 81 -14.49 0.25 -8.30
CA PHE A 81 -13.24 -0.47 -8.15
C PHE A 81 -13.33 -1.48 -6.99
N PHE A 82 -13.60 -1.03 -5.77
CA PHE A 82 -13.73 -1.92 -4.62
C PHE A 82 -14.97 -1.53 -3.80
N PRO A 83 -15.97 -2.43 -3.65
CA PRO A 83 -17.24 -2.07 -3.03
C PRO A 83 -17.10 -1.62 -1.56
N ASP A 84 -17.81 -0.55 -1.19
CA ASP A 84 -17.78 0.01 0.16
C ASP A 84 -18.28 -0.98 1.23
N ALA A 85 -19.10 -1.96 0.82
CA ALA A 85 -19.58 -3.05 1.67
C ALA A 85 -18.44 -3.95 2.22
N HIS A 86 -17.23 -3.85 1.68
CA HIS A 86 -16.04 -4.57 2.12
C HIS A 86 -15.10 -3.71 2.99
N LEU A 87 -15.44 -2.46 3.27
CA LEU A 87 -14.61 -1.51 4.01
C LEU A 87 -14.95 -1.46 5.51
N ASN A 88 -13.97 -1.02 6.31
CA ASN A 88 -14.06 -0.70 7.73
C ASN A 88 -14.63 -1.85 8.60
N ARG A 89 -14.35 -3.09 8.20
CA ARG A 89 -14.81 -4.27 8.91
C ARG A 89 -13.83 -5.43 8.71
N ALA A 90 -13.11 -5.77 9.77
CA ALA A 90 -12.46 -7.07 9.84
C ALA A 90 -13.51 -8.19 9.91
N THR A 91 -13.35 -9.15 9.02
CA THR A 91 -14.17 -10.36 8.92
C THR A 91 -13.25 -11.54 8.67
N VAL A 92 -13.79 -12.75 8.85
CA VAL A 92 -13.06 -13.99 8.52
C VAL A 92 -12.53 -13.99 7.08
N GLY A 93 -13.23 -13.34 6.14
CA GLY A 93 -12.83 -13.27 4.73
C GLY A 93 -12.04 -12.02 4.34
N SER A 94 -11.58 -11.20 5.28
CA SER A 94 -10.88 -9.95 4.95
C SER A 94 -9.53 -10.19 4.27
N VAL A 95 -8.85 -11.29 4.59
CA VAL A 95 -7.59 -11.68 3.92
C VAL A 95 -7.84 -12.13 2.48
N ALA A 96 -8.90 -12.92 2.25
CA ALA A 96 -9.32 -13.24 0.88
C ALA A 96 -9.65 -11.99 0.06
N LYS A 97 -10.37 -11.02 0.66
CA LYS A 97 -10.70 -9.74 0.02
C LYS A 97 -9.47 -8.88 -0.25
N LEU A 98 -8.46 -8.95 0.62
CA LEU A 98 -7.18 -8.29 0.41
C LEU A 98 -6.47 -8.86 -0.83
N ALA A 99 -6.49 -10.19 -1.01
CA ALA A 99 -5.90 -10.83 -2.19
C ALA A 99 -6.62 -10.41 -3.49
N ASP A 100 -7.95 -10.31 -3.46
CA ASP A 100 -8.76 -9.82 -4.60
C ASP A 100 -8.39 -8.37 -4.93
N LEU A 101 -8.38 -7.47 -3.93
CA LEU A 101 -8.00 -6.06 -4.09
C LEU A 101 -6.59 -5.91 -4.65
N MET A 102 -5.64 -6.71 -4.14
CA MET A 102 -4.26 -6.69 -4.60
C MET A 102 -4.13 -7.09 -6.08
N MET A 103 -4.83 -8.14 -6.49
CA MET A 103 -4.85 -8.58 -7.89
C MET A 103 -5.57 -7.58 -8.79
N GLN A 104 -6.66 -6.98 -8.31
CA GLN A 104 -7.40 -5.97 -9.06
C GLN A 104 -6.58 -4.70 -9.26
N SER A 105 -5.92 -4.22 -8.20
CA SER A 105 -4.96 -3.10 -8.25
C SER A 105 -3.88 -3.36 -9.28
N ALA A 106 -3.22 -4.52 -9.25
CA ALA A 106 -2.16 -4.82 -10.20
C ALA A 106 -2.61 -4.98 -11.67
N ASN A 107 -3.91 -5.16 -11.93
CA ASN A 107 -4.48 -5.26 -13.27
C ASN A 107 -5.08 -3.94 -13.78
N GLN A 108 -5.20 -2.93 -12.93
CA GLN A 108 -5.73 -1.63 -13.30
C GLN A 108 -4.70 -0.83 -14.12
N SER A 109 -5.16 -0.15 -15.16
CA SER A 109 -4.34 0.71 -16.03
C SER A 109 -4.84 2.15 -16.16
N GLU A 110 -6.04 2.44 -15.65
CA GLU A 110 -6.71 3.73 -15.74
C GLU A 110 -6.57 4.58 -14.46
N MET A 111 -6.40 3.92 -13.31
CA MET A 111 -6.26 4.56 -12.00
C MET A 111 -5.01 4.07 -11.28
N ARG A 112 -4.34 4.99 -10.59
CA ARG A 112 -3.23 4.71 -9.67
C ARG A 112 -3.78 4.25 -8.33
N VAL A 113 -3.55 2.98 -8.04
CA VAL A 113 -4.03 2.37 -6.80
C VAL A 113 -2.83 1.96 -5.96
N ALA A 114 -2.82 2.42 -4.71
CA ALA A 114 -1.90 1.96 -3.69
C ALA A 114 -2.62 1.13 -2.65
N LEU A 115 -1.93 0.11 -2.13
CA LEU A 115 -2.37 -0.71 -1.02
C LEU A 115 -1.26 -0.75 0.04
N ILE A 116 -1.55 -0.25 1.23
CA ILE A 116 -0.68 -0.35 2.39
C ILE A 116 -1.19 -1.53 3.24
N VAL A 117 -0.34 -2.52 3.51
CA VAL A 117 -0.65 -3.67 4.35
C VAL A 117 0.14 -3.53 5.65
N GLU A 118 -0.53 -3.08 6.71
CA GLU A 118 0.04 -2.96 8.05
C GLU A 118 0.13 -4.33 8.75
N SER A 119 1.10 -4.48 9.64
CA SER A 119 1.30 -5.68 10.46
C SER A 119 1.30 -6.97 9.64
N ALA A 120 1.94 -6.96 8.46
CA ALA A 120 1.91 -8.08 7.52
C ALA A 120 2.43 -9.39 8.14
N SER A 121 3.29 -9.28 9.16
CA SER A 121 3.74 -10.38 10.03
C SER A 121 2.62 -11.24 10.59
N ASN A 122 1.53 -10.61 11.02
CA ASN A 122 0.38 -11.31 11.60
C ASN A 122 -0.35 -12.16 10.56
N ILE A 123 -0.28 -11.80 9.27
CA ILE A 123 -0.99 -12.52 8.21
C ILE A 123 -0.31 -13.85 7.92
N TRP A 124 1.03 -13.90 7.88
CA TRP A 124 1.77 -15.13 7.62
C TRP A 124 2.11 -15.93 8.89
N ALA A 125 1.91 -15.37 10.09
CA ALA A 125 1.97 -16.13 11.33
C ALA A 125 0.95 -17.30 11.34
N ASP A 126 -0.18 -17.14 10.64
CA ASP A 126 -1.17 -18.17 10.37
C ASP A 126 -1.06 -18.70 8.93
N ALA A 127 0.16 -19.08 8.50
CA ALA A 127 0.42 -19.52 7.12
C ALA A 127 -0.35 -20.78 6.69
N ASP A 128 -0.84 -21.59 7.64
CA ASP A 128 -1.67 -22.76 7.37
C ASP A 128 -3.12 -22.38 6.99
N ASN A 129 -3.48 -21.10 7.15
CA ASN A 129 -4.74 -20.55 6.68
C ASN A 129 -4.77 -20.47 5.15
N VAL A 130 -5.79 -21.08 4.55
CA VAL A 130 -6.00 -21.10 3.09
C VAL A 130 -6.03 -19.70 2.48
N GLU A 131 -6.57 -18.70 3.20
CA GLU A 131 -6.63 -17.32 2.73
C GLU A 131 -5.26 -16.65 2.73
N ALA A 132 -4.47 -16.84 3.79
CA ALA A 132 -3.08 -16.37 3.86
C ALA A 132 -2.24 -16.98 2.73
N GLY A 133 -2.38 -18.30 2.50
CA GLY A 133 -1.74 -18.99 1.39
C GLY A 133 -2.09 -18.40 0.02
N ARG A 134 -3.36 -18.06 -0.22
CA ARG A 134 -3.81 -17.39 -1.46
C ARG A 134 -3.21 -16.01 -1.62
N LEU A 135 -3.17 -15.21 -0.55
CA LEU A 135 -2.56 -13.88 -0.56
C LEU A 135 -1.06 -13.97 -0.91
N LEU A 136 -0.32 -14.89 -0.30
CA LEU A 136 1.11 -15.09 -0.57
C LEU A 136 1.37 -15.54 -2.02
N LEU A 137 0.52 -16.41 -2.57
CA LEU A 137 0.59 -16.81 -3.98
C LEU A 137 0.33 -15.63 -4.93
N ALA A 138 -0.67 -14.79 -4.61
CA ALA A 138 -0.95 -13.58 -5.36
C ALA A 138 0.23 -12.61 -5.29
N SER A 139 0.81 -12.37 -4.11
CA SER A 139 1.98 -11.50 -3.94
C SER A 139 3.17 -12.02 -4.76
N ARG A 140 3.46 -13.32 -4.69
CA ARG A 140 4.55 -13.93 -5.49
C ARG A 140 4.34 -13.75 -6.99
N ARG A 141 3.12 -13.95 -7.48
CA ARG A 141 2.77 -13.74 -8.90
C ARG A 141 3.01 -12.29 -9.32
N LEU A 142 2.65 -11.34 -8.46
CA LEU A 142 2.84 -9.92 -8.74
C LEU A 142 4.31 -9.49 -8.67
N ALA A 143 5.13 -10.14 -7.84
CA ALA A 143 6.55 -9.81 -7.70
C ALA A 143 7.36 -10.10 -8.97
N THR A 144 6.90 -11.07 -9.78
CA THR A 144 7.53 -11.42 -11.06
C THR A 144 7.00 -10.63 -12.25
N ARG A 145 6.01 -9.75 -12.05
CA ARG A 145 5.35 -9.02 -13.13
C ARG A 145 6.03 -7.67 -13.35
N GLU A 146 6.14 -7.26 -14.60
CA GLU A 146 6.53 -5.88 -14.92
C GLU A 146 5.49 -4.87 -14.41
N VAL A 147 5.99 -3.78 -13.84
CA VAL A 147 5.14 -2.70 -13.34
C VAL A 147 4.43 -2.03 -14.50
N THR A 148 3.09 -2.12 -14.50
CA THR A 148 2.25 -1.37 -15.42
C THR A 148 2.14 0.06 -14.89
N ARG A 149 2.78 1.00 -15.58
CA ARG A 149 2.74 2.42 -15.23
C ARG A 149 1.39 3.01 -15.63
N VAL A 150 0.80 3.80 -14.75
CA VAL A 150 -0.47 4.47 -15.02
C VAL A 150 -0.19 5.92 -15.41
N ALA A 151 -0.43 6.22 -16.69
CA ALA A 151 -0.11 7.53 -17.27
C ALA A 151 -0.89 8.66 -16.58
N GLY A 152 -0.31 9.86 -16.58
CA GLY A 152 -0.92 11.07 -16.02
C GLY A 152 -0.04 11.78 -14.99
N GLY A 153 -0.61 12.77 -14.31
CA GLY A 153 0.08 13.56 -13.29
C GLY A 153 1.26 14.38 -13.81
N SER A 154 2.06 14.86 -12.86
CA SER A 154 3.14 15.84 -13.03
C SER A 154 4.53 15.22 -13.17
N ARG A 155 4.70 13.93 -12.84
CA ARG A 155 6.00 13.24 -12.93
C ARG A 155 6.40 12.93 -14.37
N ALA A 156 7.69 13.12 -14.66
CA ALA A 156 8.29 12.74 -15.93
C ALA A 156 8.20 11.23 -16.21
N VAL A 157 8.29 10.40 -15.16
CA VAL A 157 8.04 8.96 -15.23
C VAL A 157 6.91 8.61 -14.28
N SER A 158 5.80 8.16 -14.83
CA SER A 158 4.61 7.83 -14.04
C SER A 158 4.83 6.60 -13.16
N PRO A 159 4.34 6.63 -11.90
CA PRO A 159 4.33 5.46 -11.04
C PRO A 159 3.39 4.38 -11.58
N GLY A 160 3.59 3.14 -11.12
CA GLY A 160 2.61 2.07 -11.29
C GLY A 160 1.71 1.91 -10.08
N ASN A 161 0.85 0.90 -10.12
CA ASN A 161 0.11 0.47 -8.94
C ASN A 161 1.05 -0.21 -7.96
N THR A 162 0.86 0.06 -6.67
CA THR A 162 1.88 -0.24 -5.66
C THR A 162 1.27 -0.90 -4.44
N ILE A 163 1.92 -1.97 -3.98
CA ILE A 163 1.58 -2.64 -2.73
C ILE A 163 2.77 -2.46 -1.77
N ILE A 164 2.49 -1.99 -0.57
CA ILE A 164 3.50 -1.71 0.46
C ILE A 164 3.18 -2.59 1.66
N TRP A 165 4.05 -3.57 1.90
CA TRP A 165 3.99 -4.46 3.04
C TRP A 165 4.78 -3.84 4.19
N ILE A 166 4.13 -3.58 5.31
CA ILE A 166 4.78 -3.09 6.52
C ILE A 166 4.81 -4.25 7.50
N THR A 167 6.01 -4.64 7.91
CA THR A 167 6.19 -5.72 8.88
C THR A 167 7.09 -5.26 10.00
N ASP A 168 6.67 -5.54 11.22
CA ASP A 168 7.56 -5.50 12.37
C ASP A 168 8.43 -6.76 12.34
N SER A 169 9.68 -6.63 12.74
CA SER A 169 10.56 -7.75 13.03
C SER A 169 10.87 -7.69 14.52
N GLU A 170 10.18 -8.50 15.33
CA GLU A 170 10.37 -8.57 16.79
C GLU A 170 11.79 -9.04 17.24
N ASN A 171 12.74 -9.24 16.31
CA ASN A 171 14.04 -9.84 16.58
C ASN A 171 15.23 -9.01 16.05
N ASP A 172 15.30 -7.73 16.39
CA ASP A 172 16.57 -6.97 16.38
C ASP A 172 16.98 -6.59 17.81
#